data_AF-A0A6J4XAT8-F1
#
_entry.id   AF-A0A6J4XAT8-F1
#
_cell.length_a   1.000
_cell.length_b   1.000
_cell.length_c   1.000
_cell.angle_alpha   90.00
_cell.angle_beta   90.00
_cell.angle_gamma   90.00
#
_symmetry.space_group_name_H-M   'P 1'
#
loop_
_entity.id
_entity.type
_entity.pdbx_description
1 polymer ?
#
loop_
_entity_poly.entity_id
_entity_poly.type
_entity_poly.pdbx_seq_one_letter_code
_entity_poly.pdbx_strand_id
1 'polypeptide(L)'
;MYNIFTMVLGFILALICTGISFSQHPAPRDDPIVIQMVELEHADAEDLAKVLEPFLSRDGRITAYGPGNILIIKDRRSIVRELVKVIKGN
;
A
#
# COMPACT_ATOMS: atom_id res chain seq x y z
N MET A 1 -15.09 -28.05 39.81
CA MET A 1 -15.46 -26.65 40.14
C MET A 1 -14.92 -25.73 39.02
N TYR A 2 -15.48 -25.81 37.79
CA TYR A 2 -15.07 -25.06 36.58
C TYR A 2 -16.05 -23.93 36.23
N ASN A 3 -16.60 -23.26 37.25
CA ASN A 3 -17.90 -22.57 37.10
C ASN A 3 -17.85 -21.05 36.96
N ILE A 4 -16.68 -20.43 36.84
CA ILE A 4 -16.62 -18.97 36.58
C ILE A 4 -15.54 -18.64 35.54
N PHE A 5 -14.36 -19.25 35.64
CA PHE A 5 -13.22 -18.88 34.80
C PHE A 5 -13.44 -19.18 33.30
N THR A 6 -14.05 -20.34 32.97
CA THR A 6 -14.41 -20.69 31.59
C THR A 6 -15.49 -19.75 31.01
N MET A 7 -16.39 -19.25 31.85
CA MET A 7 -17.46 -18.34 31.42
C MET A 7 -16.92 -16.94 31.12
N VAL A 8 -16.01 -16.42 31.94
CA VAL A 8 -15.36 -15.12 31.71
C VAL A 8 -14.41 -15.16 30.51
N LEU A 9 -13.68 -16.26 30.32
CA LEU A 9 -12.80 -16.45 29.15
C LEU A 9 -13.60 -16.53 27.84
N GLY A 10 -14.75 -17.23 27.84
CA GLY A 10 -15.66 -17.26 26.69
C GLY A 10 -16.28 -15.89 26.38
N PHE A 11 -16.57 -15.09 27.41
CA PHE A 11 -17.13 -13.75 27.24
C PHE A 11 -16.11 -12.75 26.67
N ILE A 12 -14.85 -12.84 27.11
CA ILE A 12 -13.74 -12.03 26.55
C ILE A 12 -13.46 -12.42 25.10
N LEU A 13 -13.55 -13.72 24.74
CA LEU A 13 -13.37 -14.17 23.36
C LEU A 13 -14.52 -13.73 22.43
N ALA A 14 -15.76 -13.70 22.94
CA ALA A 14 -16.94 -13.27 22.18
C ALA A 14 -16.93 -11.77 21.83
N LEU A 15 -16.28 -10.93 22.66
CA LEU A 15 -16.11 -9.50 22.36
C LEU A 15 -15.20 -9.23 21.15
N ILE A 16 -14.27 -10.15 20.84
CA ILE A 16 -13.37 -9.99 19.68
C ILE A 16 -14.09 -10.34 18.36
N CYS A 17 -15.16 -11.15 18.40
CA CYS A 17 -15.90 -11.58 17.21
C CYS A 17 -17.02 -10.62 16.78
N THR A 18 -17.37 -9.61 17.57
CA THR A 18 -18.50 -8.73 17.26
C THR A 18 -18.01 -7.46 16.56
N GLY A 19 -17.65 -7.61 15.29
CA GLY A 19 -17.62 -6.48 14.36
C GLY A 19 -16.24 -5.97 13.96
N ILE A 20 -15.46 -6.81 13.27
CA ILE A 20 -14.72 -6.27 12.12
C ILE A 20 -15.64 -6.38 10.92
N SER A 21 -16.69 -5.55 10.90
CA SER A 21 -17.39 -5.27 9.65
C SER A 21 -16.41 -4.47 8.81
N PHE A 22 -15.61 -5.16 8.01
CA PHE A 22 -14.91 -4.52 6.91
C PHE A 22 -16.01 -4.11 5.93
N SER A 23 -16.61 -2.95 6.18
CA SER A 23 -17.52 -2.31 5.24
C SER A 23 -16.74 -2.15 3.95
N GLN A 24 -16.94 -3.10 3.04
CA GLN A 24 -16.69 -2.91 1.62
C GLN A 24 -17.67 -1.84 1.20
N HIS A 25 -17.34 -0.57 1.51
CA HIS A 25 -17.88 0.55 0.76
C HIS A 25 -17.68 0.16 -0.70
N PRO A 26 -18.70 0.26 -1.57
CA PRO A 26 -18.49 0.07 -3.00
C PRO A 26 -17.30 0.96 -3.33
N ALA A 27 -16.19 0.35 -3.76
CA ALA A 27 -14.94 1.05 -3.95
C ALA A 27 -15.27 2.34 -4.71
N PRO A 28 -14.90 3.53 -4.20
CA PRO A 28 -15.20 4.75 -4.90
C PRO A 28 -14.72 4.55 -6.35
N ARG A 29 -15.57 4.90 -7.30
CA ARG A 29 -15.21 4.85 -8.74
C ARG A 29 -14.00 5.74 -9.05
N ASP A 30 -13.58 6.54 -8.08
CA ASP A 30 -12.37 7.35 -8.13
C ASP A 30 -11.12 6.51 -7.89
N ASP A 31 -10.11 6.78 -8.71
CA ASP A 31 -8.78 6.24 -8.56
C ASP A 31 -7.98 7.14 -7.61
N PRO A 32 -7.80 6.74 -6.33
CA PRO A 32 -7.28 7.64 -5.31
C PRO A 32 -5.80 7.92 -5.55
N ILE A 33 -5.37 9.14 -5.20
CA ILE A 33 -3.95 9.50 -5.16
C ILE A 33 -3.32 8.82 -3.95
N VAL A 34 -2.25 8.07 -4.19
CA VAL A 34 -1.47 7.35 -3.18
C VAL A 34 0.00 7.75 -3.27
N ILE A 35 0.73 7.54 -2.18
CA ILE A 35 2.19 7.67 -2.14
C ILE A 35 2.74 6.29 -1.79
N GLN A 36 3.66 5.78 -2.60
CA GLN A 36 4.29 4.48 -2.39
C GLN A 36 5.82 4.60 -2.46
N MET A 37 6.48 3.90 -1.54
CA MET A 37 7.93 3.73 -1.52
C MET A 37 8.25 2.35 -2.10
N VAL A 38 9.18 2.30 -3.05
CA VAL A 38 9.60 1.09 -3.75
C VAL A 38 11.11 0.97 -3.64
N GLU A 39 11.58 -0.03 -2.89
CA GLU A 39 12.99 -0.37 -2.86
C GLU A 39 13.37 -1.09 -4.15
N LEU A 40 14.53 -0.74 -4.70
CA LEU A 40 15.03 -1.25 -5.97
C LEU A 40 16.22 -2.18 -5.74
N GLU A 41 16.15 -3.38 -6.32
CA GLU A 41 17.20 -4.41 -6.18
C GLU A 41 18.17 -4.45 -7.37
N HIS A 42 17.72 -4.05 -8.56
CA HIS A 42 18.44 -4.28 -9.82
C HIS A 42 18.71 -3.02 -10.64
N ALA A 43 18.30 -1.86 -10.16
CA ALA A 43 18.43 -0.60 -10.88
C ALA A 43 18.59 0.57 -9.91
N ASP A 44 19.23 1.64 -10.38
CA ASP A 44 19.45 2.86 -9.64
C ASP A 44 18.18 3.71 -9.58
N ALA A 45 17.81 4.18 -8.39
CA ALA A 45 16.61 4.97 -8.16
C ALA A 45 16.62 6.32 -8.87
N GLU A 46 17.77 6.99 -8.95
CA GLU A 46 17.88 8.31 -9.58
C GLU A 46 17.70 8.22 -11.09
N ASP A 47 18.26 7.17 -11.70
CA ASP A 47 18.10 6.93 -13.13
C ASP A 47 16.68 6.44 -13.48
N LEU A 48 16.10 5.53 -12.69
CA LEU A 48 14.71 5.12 -12.86
C LEU A 48 13.73 6.27 -12.69
N ALA A 49 13.97 7.18 -11.74
CA ALA A 49 13.12 8.35 -11.55
C ALA A 49 13.02 9.19 -12.83
N LYS A 50 14.14 9.45 -13.51
CA LYS A 50 14.19 10.21 -14.77
C LYS A 50 13.46 9.49 -15.90
N VAL A 51 13.63 8.16 -15.98
CA VAL A 51 13.01 7.34 -17.03
C VAL A 51 11.50 7.24 -16.83
N LEU A 52 11.04 7.16 -15.58
CA LEU A 52 9.63 6.95 -15.25
C LEU A 52 8.82 8.24 -15.06
N GLU A 53 9.48 9.39 -14.89
CA GLU A 53 8.85 10.72 -14.80
C GLU A 53 7.77 11.00 -15.88
N PRO A 54 7.98 10.72 -17.18
CA PRO A 54 6.97 11.00 -18.21
C PRO A 54 5.73 10.09 -18.15
N PHE A 55 5.76 8.99 -17.40
CA PHE A 55 4.63 8.06 -17.27
C PHE A 55 3.65 8.44 -16.15
N LEU A 56 3.97 9.49 -15.40
CA LEU A 56 3.13 10.02 -14.35
C LEU A 56 1.96 10.85 -14.90
N SER A 57 0.93 11.00 -14.08
CA SER A 57 -0.14 11.98 -14.31
C SER A 57 0.39 13.42 -14.26
N ARG A 58 -0.42 14.37 -14.72
CA ARG A 58 -0.15 15.81 -14.59
C ARG A 58 0.22 16.25 -13.17
N ASP A 59 -0.43 15.66 -12.15
CA ASP A 59 -0.18 15.96 -10.73
C ASP A 59 0.71 14.91 -10.04
N GLY A 60 1.23 13.95 -10.80
CA GLY A 60 2.10 12.89 -10.31
C GLY A 60 3.49 13.42 -9.96
N ARG A 61 4.15 12.75 -9.02
CA ARG A 61 5.51 13.07 -8.60
C ARG A 61 6.30 11.78 -8.40
N ILE A 62 7.54 11.78 -8.86
CA ILE A 62 8.51 10.73 -8.56
C ILE A 62 9.76 11.37 -7.99
N THR A 63 10.37 10.71 -7.01
CA THR A 63 11.60 11.17 -6.39
C THR A 63 12.41 9.98 -5.90
N ALA A 64 13.71 10.00 -6.16
CA ALA A 64 14.63 9.00 -5.66
C ALA A 64 15.18 9.39 -4.28
N TYR A 65 15.31 8.40 -3.40
CA TYR A 65 16.03 8.50 -2.14
C TYR A 65 17.28 7.63 -2.23
N GLY A 66 18.39 8.25 -2.63
CA GLY A 66 19.68 7.59 -2.87
C GLY A 66 20.21 6.71 -1.73
N PRO A 67 20.16 7.12 -0.44
CA PRO A 67 20.74 6.32 0.65
C PRO A 67 20.16 4.91 0.81
N GLY A 68 18.92 4.68 0.34
CA GLY A 68 18.26 3.36 0.40
C GLY A 68 17.91 2.80 -0.97
N ASN A 69 18.36 3.42 -2.06
CA ASN A 69 17.93 3.09 -3.42
C ASN A 69 16.38 2.95 -3.54
N ILE A 70 15.66 3.90 -2.92
CA ILE A 70 14.20 3.86 -2.84
C ILE A 70 13.61 4.86 -3.82
N LEU A 71 12.57 4.43 -4.53
CA LEU A 71 11.76 5.27 -5.39
C LEU A 71 10.46 5.65 -4.67
N ILE A 72 10.23 6.94 -4.48
CA ILE A 72 9.02 7.49 -3.88
C ILE A 72 8.13 7.99 -5.01
N ILE A 73 6.95 7.39 -5.17
CA ILE A 73 6.00 7.69 -6.24
C ILE A 73 4.71 8.19 -5.62
N LYS A 74 4.24 9.36 -6.04
CA LYS A 74 2.92 9.91 -5.74
C LYS A 74 2.12 9.98 -7.03
N ASP A 75 1.08 9.18 -7.16
CA ASP A 75 0.14 9.27 -8.29
C ASP A 75 -1.17 8.56 -7.94
N ARG A 76 -2.09 8.50 -8.89
CA ARG A 76 -3.27 7.65 -8.85
C ARG A 76 -2.89 6.17 -8.68
N ARG A 77 -3.70 5.44 -7.92
CA ARG A 77 -3.42 4.04 -7.55
C ARG A 77 -3.31 3.12 -8.76
N SER A 78 -4.02 3.36 -9.86
CA SER A 78 -3.84 2.56 -11.09
C SER A 78 -2.45 2.71 -11.70
N ILE A 79 -1.96 3.95 -11.82
CA ILE A 79 -0.64 4.26 -12.39
C ILE A 79 0.47 3.73 -11.49
N VAL A 80 0.40 3.98 -10.18
CA VAL A 80 1.41 3.49 -9.24
C VAL A 80 1.51 1.96 -9.29
N ARG A 81 0.38 1.24 -9.33
CA ARG A 81 0.38 -0.22 -9.48
C ARG A 81 1.06 -0.66 -10.77
N GLU A 82 0.77 0.00 -11.89
CA GLU A 82 1.35 -0.35 -13.18
C GLU A 82 2.87 -0.07 -13.21
N LEU A 83 3.30 1.08 -12.70
CA LEU A 83 4.71 1.42 -12.58
C LEU A 83 5.47 0.42 -11.71
N VAL A 84 4.92 0.09 -10.53
CA VAL A 84 5.53 -0.93 -9.64
C VAL A 84 5.64 -2.27 -10.35
N LYS A 85 4.64 -2.63 -11.15
CA LYS A 85 4.65 -3.87 -11.95
C LYS A 85 5.79 -3.88 -12.96
N VAL A 86 5.94 -2.79 -13.72
CA VAL A 86 7.02 -2.64 -14.71
C VAL A 86 8.40 -2.65 -14.04
N ILE A 87 8.55 -1.98 -12.91
CA ILE A 87 9.81 -1.94 -12.13
C ILE A 87 10.20 -3.33 -11.63
N LYS A 88 9.25 -4.10 -11.11
CA LYS A 88 9.50 -5.45 -10.58
C LYS A 88 9.57 -6.53 -11.68
N GLY A 89 9.11 -6.22 -12.89
CA GLY A 89 9.14 -7.13 -14.04
C GLY A 89 8.18 -8.33 -13.94
N ASN A 90 7.07 -8.23 -13.20
CA ASN A 90 6.17 -9.36 -12.90
C ASN A 90 4.69 -9.03 -13.10
#